data_AF-A0A1W0CQE0-F1
#
_entry.id   AF-A0A1W0CQE0-F1
#
_cell.length_a   1.000
_cell.length_b   1.000
_cell.length_c   1.000
_cell.angle_alpha   90.00
_cell.angle_beta   90.00
_cell.angle_gamma   90.00
#
_symmetry.space_group_name_H-M   'P 1'
#
loop_
_entity.id
_entity.type
_entity.pdbx_description
1 polymer ?
#
loop_
_entity_poly.entity_id
_entity_poly.type
_entity_poly.pdbx_seq_one_letter_code
_entity_poly.pdbx_strand_id
1 'polypeptide(L)'
;MSRAARGDANIELMSVPGPSTYTYLRCYYRTGDAARPTTDYLWGLDPSSGDYYRLNGYWWSSSALDWKNMYYTDVAQSTLQSVCRSTLQKKGIQQNPAMVFAADNQLSFNYTVWTNDKAGQGSGINKIVAFGDSLSDNQNVYNASMWTLPNRNSWFLGHFSNGQVWVEYLAGRLQLPVYNWAIGGAGVDTQKLVIPGVQQQVQSWKDYMKQARDYDPATTLFTMLIGGNDFVNYNNSVDKVISGQSQALTSLIDAGARNILVLNLPDVSRAPVFQFKSGAAQVAVQVRDYNQRLNALAAQLRLKYGSGLKLNVFDSYALFNKVLGNPSAYQFNNTTQSCLNINADSSTNYLSSQSPRANCVNPDSFVFWDTLHPTTRTHKVLADEVYGFMNGSAGLAALPRR
;
A
#
# COMPACT_ATOMS: atom_id res chain seq x y z
N MET A 1 51.76 -29.75 -17.15
CA MET A 1 50.68 -28.81 -17.51
C MET A 1 49.58 -28.92 -16.48
N SER A 2 49.61 -28.06 -15.47
CA SER A 2 48.61 -28.01 -14.40
C SER A 2 47.53 -26.99 -14.78
N ARG A 3 46.27 -27.42 -14.85
CA ARG A 3 45.11 -26.51 -15.00
C ARG A 3 44.55 -26.24 -13.61
N ALA A 4 44.72 -25.00 -13.16
CA ALA A 4 44.09 -24.50 -11.95
C ALA A 4 42.60 -24.28 -12.19
N ALA A 5 41.77 -24.77 -11.28
CA ALA A 5 40.35 -24.44 -11.17
C ALA A 5 40.22 -22.98 -10.70
N ARG A 6 39.51 -22.14 -11.45
CA ARG A 6 39.01 -20.85 -10.97
C ARG A 6 37.65 -21.12 -10.34
N GLY A 7 37.59 -21.04 -9.00
CA GLY A 7 36.33 -20.86 -8.30
C GLY A 7 35.96 -19.39 -8.36
N ASP A 8 34.85 -19.07 -9.03
CA ASP A 8 34.23 -17.76 -8.93
C ASP A 8 33.60 -17.63 -7.54
N ALA A 9 34.30 -16.94 -6.65
CA ALA A 9 33.72 -16.48 -5.40
C ALA A 9 32.72 -15.37 -5.72
N ASN A 10 31.43 -15.71 -5.75
CA ASN A 10 30.37 -14.74 -5.59
C ASN A 10 30.52 -14.11 -4.21
N ILE A 11 31.17 -12.95 -4.13
CA ILE A 11 31.14 -12.09 -2.95
C ILE A 11 29.74 -11.50 -2.91
N GLU A 12 28.83 -12.18 -2.23
CA GLU A 12 27.59 -11.59 -1.75
C GLU A 12 28.03 -10.54 -0.70
N LEU A 13 28.21 -9.29 -1.15
CA LEU A 13 28.40 -8.15 -0.26
C LEU A 13 27.16 -8.09 0.63
N MET A 14 27.26 -8.66 1.84
CA MET A 14 26.29 -8.43 2.91
C MET A 14 26.20 -6.91 3.08
N SER A 15 25.13 -6.30 2.57
CA SER A 15 24.87 -4.89 2.79
C SER A 15 24.53 -4.73 4.26
N VAL A 16 25.51 -4.30 5.05
CA VAL A 16 25.36 -4.02 6.48
C VAL A 16 24.50 -2.77 6.65
N PRO A 17 23.65 -2.65 7.69
CA PRO A 17 22.97 -1.40 7.98
C PRO A 17 23.97 -0.23 8.09
N GLY A 18 23.54 0.98 7.73
CA GLY A 18 24.35 2.17 7.97
C GLY A 18 24.68 2.37 9.46
N PRO A 19 25.69 3.20 9.79
CA PRO A 19 26.02 3.47 11.18
C PRO A 19 24.84 4.12 11.92
N SER A 20 24.77 3.91 13.24
CA SER A 20 23.83 4.61 14.11
C SER A 20 23.96 6.13 13.91
N THR A 21 22.83 6.78 13.71
CA THR A 21 22.72 8.22 13.42
C THR A 21 21.36 8.74 13.93
N TYR A 22 21.00 9.96 13.53
CA TYR A 22 19.66 10.51 13.66
C TYR A 22 19.15 11.08 12.33
N THR A 23 17.84 11.25 12.22
CA THR A 23 17.14 11.98 11.16
C THR A 23 16.05 12.87 11.76
N TYR A 24 15.27 13.58 10.93
CA TYR A 24 14.13 14.40 11.36
C TYR A 24 12.81 13.84 10.83
N LEU A 25 11.70 14.37 11.36
CA LEU A 25 10.35 13.98 10.94
C LEU A 25 9.69 15.04 10.07
N ARG A 26 9.11 14.62 8.95
CA ARG A 26 8.09 15.40 8.23
C ARG A 26 6.71 15.00 8.72
N CYS A 27 5.98 15.97 9.24
CA CYS A 27 4.63 15.82 9.74
C CYS A 27 3.66 16.44 8.73
N TYR A 28 3.17 15.62 7.79
CA TYR A 28 2.21 16.08 6.79
C TYR A 28 0.83 16.31 7.41
N TYR A 29 0.08 17.27 6.88
CA TYR A 29 -1.30 17.57 7.24
C TYR A 29 -2.08 18.02 6.00
N ARG A 30 -3.42 17.93 6.04
CA ARG A 30 -4.25 18.45 4.94
C ARG A 30 -4.43 19.95 5.05
N THR A 31 -4.26 20.62 3.92
CA THR A 31 -4.54 22.06 3.76
C THR A 31 -5.87 22.31 3.05
N GLY A 32 -6.32 21.36 2.23
CA GLY A 32 -7.58 21.43 1.51
C GLY A 32 -8.66 20.46 2.00
N ASP A 33 -9.80 20.50 1.34
CA ASP A 33 -10.98 19.68 1.62
C ASP A 33 -10.92 18.31 0.90
N ALA A 34 -11.98 17.50 1.00
CA ALA A 34 -12.05 16.20 0.34
C ALA A 34 -12.05 16.28 -1.20
N ALA A 35 -12.42 17.43 -1.78
CA ALA A 35 -12.46 17.67 -3.23
C ALA A 35 -11.15 18.28 -3.75
N ARG A 36 -10.35 18.87 -2.86
CA ARG A 36 -9.01 19.41 -3.11
C ARG A 36 -8.06 18.84 -2.07
N PRO A 37 -7.59 17.58 -2.23
CA PRO A 37 -6.87 16.85 -1.20
C PRO A 37 -5.40 17.28 -1.05
N THR A 38 -5.14 18.59 -1.07
CA THR A 38 -3.81 19.17 -0.94
C THR A 38 -3.27 18.99 0.48
N THR A 39 -1.96 18.84 0.56
CA THR A 39 -1.23 18.67 1.81
C THR A 39 -0.03 19.59 1.88
N ASP A 40 0.43 19.83 3.09
CA ASP A 40 1.71 20.47 3.39
C ASP A 40 2.34 19.75 4.59
N TYR A 41 3.57 20.09 4.96
CA TYR A 41 4.25 19.50 6.11
C TYR A 41 4.91 20.53 7.02
N LEU A 42 5.07 20.13 8.27
CA LEU A 42 5.93 20.80 9.23
C LEU A 42 7.04 19.83 9.68
N TRP A 43 8.21 20.37 10.03
CA TRP A 43 9.23 19.58 10.71
C TRP A 43 8.78 19.27 12.13
N GLY A 44 8.86 18.00 12.52
CA GLY A 44 8.51 17.56 13.87
C GLY A 44 9.36 18.28 14.92
N LEU A 45 8.72 18.70 16.00
CA LEU A 45 9.35 19.41 17.11
C LEU A 45 9.35 18.53 18.36
N ASP A 46 10.45 18.55 19.11
CA ASP A 46 10.50 17.96 20.44
C ASP A 46 9.44 18.63 21.33
N PRO A 47 8.53 17.86 21.96
CA PRO A 47 7.48 18.44 22.79
C PRO A 47 8.01 19.28 23.95
N SER A 48 9.18 18.92 24.48
CA SER A 48 9.80 19.47 25.68
C SER A 48 10.64 20.70 25.38
N SER A 49 11.58 20.62 24.43
CA SER A 49 12.48 21.75 24.12
C SER A 49 11.92 22.70 23.06
N GLY A 50 11.07 22.20 22.15
CA GLY A 50 10.62 22.94 20.97
C GLY A 50 11.62 22.95 19.81
N ASP A 51 12.78 22.33 19.96
CA ASP A 51 13.74 22.12 18.86
C ASP A 51 13.22 21.10 17.85
N TYR A 52 13.89 20.96 16.70
CA TYR A 52 13.59 19.87 15.77
C TYR A 52 13.79 18.50 16.42
N TYR A 53 12.77 17.65 16.33
CA TYR A 53 12.79 16.29 16.87
C TYR A 53 13.81 15.43 16.11
N ARG A 54 14.82 14.93 16.83
CA ARG A 54 15.84 14.03 16.30
C ARG A 54 15.44 12.58 16.57
N LEU A 55 15.12 11.86 15.50
CA LEU A 55 14.81 10.45 15.54
C LEU A 55 16.11 9.65 15.42
N ASN A 56 16.51 8.93 16.47
CA ASN A 56 17.71 8.07 16.45
C ASN A 56 17.41 6.71 15.79
N GLY A 57 18.43 6.13 15.14
CA GLY A 57 18.26 4.93 14.33
C GLY A 57 19.36 4.77 13.28
N TYR A 58 19.04 4.09 12.17
CA TYR A 58 19.98 3.85 11.07
C TYR A 58 19.27 3.76 9.72
N TRP A 59 20.00 4.10 8.65
CA TRP A 59 19.52 4.02 7.28
C TRP A 59 19.89 2.71 6.62
N TRP A 60 19.05 2.22 5.72
CA TRP A 60 19.44 1.23 4.73
C TRP A 60 18.62 1.35 3.44
N SER A 61 19.27 1.13 2.31
CA SER A 61 18.66 1.10 0.98
C SER A 61 19.21 -0.08 0.19
N SER A 62 18.32 -0.77 -0.53
CA SER A 62 18.70 -1.83 -1.48
C SER A 62 19.23 -1.27 -2.82
N SER A 63 19.35 0.05 -2.95
CA SER A 63 19.73 0.73 -4.18
C SER A 63 20.59 1.95 -3.89
N ALA A 64 21.52 2.25 -4.79
CA ALA A 64 22.24 3.53 -4.80
C ALA A 64 21.33 4.72 -5.16
N LEU A 65 20.06 4.48 -5.54
CA LEU A 65 19.07 5.52 -5.78
C LEU A 65 18.41 5.95 -4.47
N ASP A 66 18.56 7.23 -4.14
CA ASP A 66 18.20 7.81 -2.83
C ASP A 66 16.71 7.70 -2.47
N TRP A 67 15.80 7.48 -3.41
CA TRP A 67 14.35 7.52 -3.16
C TRP A 67 13.76 6.25 -2.50
N LYS A 68 14.54 5.16 -2.39
CA LYS A 68 14.10 3.89 -1.80
C LYS A 68 14.53 3.70 -0.33
N ASN A 69 15.16 4.70 0.28
CA ASN A 69 15.75 4.54 1.61
C ASN A 69 14.68 4.27 2.69
N MET A 70 15.02 3.46 3.70
CA MET A 70 14.18 3.22 4.88
C MET A 70 14.95 3.53 6.15
N TYR A 71 14.30 4.22 7.08
CA TYR A 71 14.88 4.55 8.38
C TYR A 71 14.41 3.57 9.44
N TYR A 72 15.34 2.89 10.11
CA TYR A 72 15.04 1.91 11.15
C TYR A 72 15.28 2.54 12.52
N THR A 73 14.30 2.43 13.42
CA THR A 73 14.36 3.02 14.76
C THR A 73 13.69 2.10 15.78
N ASP A 74 14.05 2.25 17.06
CA ASP A 74 13.36 1.55 18.15
C ASP A 74 12.19 2.39 18.72
N VAL A 75 11.96 3.59 18.16
CA VAL A 75 10.84 4.46 18.53
C VAL A 75 9.53 3.95 17.93
N ALA A 76 8.51 3.81 18.77
CA ALA A 76 7.18 3.37 18.36
C ALA A 76 6.49 4.35 17.41
N GLN A 77 5.77 3.84 16.42
CA GLN A 77 4.98 4.66 15.48
C GLN A 77 3.98 5.59 16.19
N SER A 78 3.35 5.15 17.29
CA SER A 78 2.46 5.99 18.10
C SER A 78 3.16 7.20 18.70
N THR A 79 4.44 7.07 19.07
CA THR A 79 5.26 8.19 19.53
C THR A 79 5.55 9.17 18.39
N LEU A 80 5.91 8.68 17.20
CA LEU A 80 6.14 9.52 16.02
C LEU A 80 4.87 10.32 15.65
N GLN A 81 3.72 9.65 15.68
CA GLN A 81 2.41 10.27 15.48
C GLN A 81 2.11 11.34 16.54
N SER A 82 2.46 11.07 17.81
CA SER A 82 2.29 12.03 18.91
C SER A 82 3.17 13.27 18.74
N VAL A 83 4.44 13.10 18.34
CA VAL A 83 5.36 14.21 18.02
C VAL A 83 4.77 15.09 16.92
N CYS A 84 4.29 14.48 15.84
CA CYS A 84 3.67 15.23 14.75
C CYS A 84 2.36 15.91 15.18
N ARG A 85 1.49 15.24 15.93
CA ARG A 85 0.27 15.87 16.46
C ARG A 85 0.58 17.08 17.33
N SER A 86 1.54 16.96 18.25
CA SER A 86 1.97 18.06 19.11
C SER A 86 2.52 19.23 18.29
N THR A 87 3.32 18.93 17.26
CA THR A 87 3.86 19.92 16.32
C THR A 87 2.76 20.71 15.61
N LEU A 88 1.77 20.01 15.06
CA LEU A 88 0.63 20.62 14.36
C LEU A 88 -0.20 21.50 15.33
N GLN A 89 -0.50 21.00 16.53
CA GLN A 89 -1.25 21.73 17.55
C GLN A 89 -0.53 23.02 17.99
N LYS A 90 0.79 22.98 18.18
CA LYS A 90 1.60 24.19 18.48
C LYS A 90 1.53 25.24 17.37
N LYS A 91 1.18 24.86 16.14
CA LYS A 91 0.98 25.77 15.00
C LYS A 91 -0.50 26.08 14.73
N GLY A 92 -1.41 25.72 15.65
CA GLY A 92 -2.84 25.99 15.52
C GLY A 92 -3.59 25.03 14.58
N ILE A 93 -2.93 23.98 14.10
CA ILE A 93 -3.54 22.97 13.23
C ILE A 93 -4.11 21.85 14.10
N GLN A 94 -5.44 21.78 14.18
CA GLN A 94 -6.17 20.85 15.06
C GLN A 94 -6.37 19.44 14.46
N GLN A 95 -5.96 19.25 13.20
CA GLN A 95 -6.10 17.97 12.51
C GLN A 95 -5.06 16.96 13.00
N ASN A 96 -5.38 15.67 12.93
CA ASN A 96 -4.36 14.63 13.07
C ASN A 96 -3.37 14.73 11.90
N PRO A 97 -2.09 14.34 12.12
CA PRO A 97 -1.14 14.23 11.03
C PRO A 97 -1.67 13.28 9.94
N ALA A 98 -1.56 13.74 8.70
CA ALA A 98 -1.97 12.99 7.52
C ALA A 98 -0.99 11.84 7.26
N MET A 99 0.32 12.10 7.30
CA MET A 99 1.38 11.11 7.18
C MET A 99 2.66 11.58 7.89
N VAL A 100 3.53 10.63 8.25
CA VAL A 100 4.80 10.89 8.96
C VAL A 100 5.94 10.17 8.24
N PHE A 101 7.02 10.90 7.96
CA PHE A 101 8.19 10.37 7.24
C PHE A 101 9.49 10.80 7.90
N ALA A 102 10.55 10.01 7.70
CA ALA A 102 11.92 10.46 7.95
C ALA A 102 12.44 11.30 6.78
N ALA A 103 13.20 12.34 7.09
CA ALA A 103 13.90 13.18 6.13
C ALA A 103 15.01 13.98 6.81
N ASP A 104 16.17 14.08 6.19
CA ASP A 104 17.29 14.85 6.75
C ASP A 104 17.20 16.35 6.42
N ASN A 105 16.58 16.69 5.29
CA ASN A 105 16.39 18.06 4.85
C ASN A 105 15.20 18.18 3.86
N GLN A 106 14.95 19.37 3.34
CA GLN A 106 13.80 19.63 2.46
C GLN A 106 13.89 18.92 1.10
N LEU A 107 15.09 18.55 0.64
CA LEU A 107 15.31 17.84 -0.63
C LEU A 107 15.21 16.31 -0.48
N SER A 108 15.23 15.79 0.75
CA SER A 108 15.02 14.37 1.01
C SER A 108 13.66 13.89 0.47
N PHE A 109 13.56 12.63 0.06
CA PHE A 109 12.26 12.02 -0.23
C PHE A 109 11.46 11.76 1.06
N ASN A 110 10.24 11.25 0.92
CA ASN A 110 9.43 10.82 2.05
C ASN A 110 9.81 9.40 2.45
N TYR A 111 10.75 9.23 3.38
CA TYR A 111 11.24 7.92 3.76
C TYR A 111 10.37 7.25 4.83
N THR A 112 10.02 6.00 4.59
CA THR A 112 9.33 5.16 5.57
C THR A 112 10.19 5.01 6.83
N VAL A 113 9.56 5.20 8.00
CA VAL A 113 10.18 4.91 9.29
C VAL A 113 9.74 3.54 9.75
N TRP A 114 10.64 2.56 9.75
CA TRP A 114 10.42 1.22 10.30
C TRP A 114 10.72 1.20 11.80
N THR A 115 9.72 0.87 12.61
CA THR A 115 9.95 0.54 14.02
C THR A 115 10.43 -0.91 14.13
N ASN A 116 11.66 -1.13 14.59
CA ASN A 116 12.20 -2.44 14.90
C ASN A 116 11.34 -3.16 15.94
N ASP A 117 11.24 -4.48 15.80
CA ASP A 117 10.61 -5.31 16.82
C ASP A 117 11.53 -5.43 18.04
N LYS A 118 10.95 -5.78 19.17
CA LYS A 118 11.68 -6.02 20.42
C LYS A 118 11.91 -7.52 20.59
N ALA A 119 13.10 -7.88 21.07
CA ALA A 119 13.36 -9.22 21.57
C ALA A 119 12.24 -9.68 22.54
N GLY A 120 11.59 -10.80 22.23
CA GLY A 120 10.54 -11.38 23.06
C GLY A 120 9.14 -10.74 22.94
N GLN A 121 8.84 -9.98 21.88
CA GLN A 121 7.56 -9.28 21.65
C GLN A 121 6.30 -10.18 21.52
N GLY A 122 6.42 -11.50 21.74
CA GLY A 122 5.31 -12.45 21.68
C GLY A 122 4.89 -12.79 20.25
N SER A 123 3.86 -13.63 20.11
CA SER A 123 3.41 -14.19 18.82
C SER A 123 2.23 -13.45 18.18
N GLY A 124 1.79 -12.33 18.78
CA GLY A 124 0.68 -11.54 18.27
C GLY A 124 1.06 -10.78 17.00
N ILE A 125 0.08 -10.53 16.13
CA ILE A 125 0.29 -9.69 14.94
C ILE A 125 0.64 -8.27 15.40
N ASN A 126 1.77 -7.73 14.95
CA ASN A 126 2.31 -6.45 15.42
C ASN A 126 2.46 -5.38 14.32
N LYS A 127 2.28 -5.75 13.05
CA LYS A 127 2.33 -4.84 11.90
C LYS A 127 1.62 -5.40 10.68
N ILE A 128 1.32 -4.50 9.74
CA ILE A 128 0.81 -4.83 8.41
C ILE A 128 1.91 -4.55 7.38
N VAL A 129 2.13 -5.48 6.47
CA VAL A 129 2.96 -5.27 5.27
C VAL A 129 2.08 -5.45 4.03
N ALA A 130 1.96 -4.38 3.23
CA ALA A 130 1.07 -4.35 2.08
C ALA A 130 1.81 -4.56 0.77
N PHE A 131 1.33 -5.48 -0.06
CA PHE A 131 1.76 -5.70 -1.43
C PHE A 131 0.60 -5.45 -2.39
N GLY A 132 0.90 -5.00 -3.61
CA GLY A 132 -0.14 -4.74 -4.59
C GLY A 132 0.17 -3.64 -5.57
N ASP A 133 -0.89 -2.97 -6.01
CA ASP A 133 -0.83 -1.91 -7.00
C ASP A 133 -1.34 -0.55 -6.47
N SER A 134 -1.87 0.29 -7.38
CA SER A 134 -2.38 1.63 -7.06
C SER A 134 -3.54 1.64 -6.07
N LEU A 135 -4.27 0.53 -5.90
CA LEU A 135 -5.32 0.44 -4.88
C LEU A 135 -4.78 0.35 -3.46
N SER A 136 -3.47 0.14 -3.30
CA SER A 136 -2.81 0.06 -2.00
C SER A 136 -1.59 0.96 -1.88
N ASP A 137 -0.95 1.40 -2.96
CA ASP A 137 0.23 2.30 -2.90
C ASP A 137 -0.10 3.61 -2.19
N ASN A 138 0.74 3.98 -1.23
CA ASN A 138 0.62 5.23 -0.48
C ASN A 138 1.83 6.17 -0.62
N GLN A 139 2.92 5.80 -1.30
CA GLN A 139 4.09 6.68 -1.52
C GLN A 139 5.09 6.19 -2.59
N ASN A 140 5.11 4.92 -2.96
CA ASN A 140 6.24 4.32 -3.68
C ASN A 140 6.40 4.94 -5.09
N VAL A 141 5.32 5.00 -5.88
CA VAL A 141 5.37 5.68 -7.18
C VAL A 141 5.56 7.19 -7.02
N TYR A 142 5.03 7.77 -5.96
CA TYR A 142 5.16 9.21 -5.70
C TYR A 142 6.61 9.61 -5.44
N ASN A 143 7.35 8.88 -4.60
CA ASN A 143 8.79 9.10 -4.45
C ASN A 143 9.55 8.79 -5.74
N ALA A 144 9.26 7.67 -6.40
CA ALA A 144 9.94 7.27 -7.64
C ALA A 144 9.79 8.31 -8.77
N SER A 145 8.68 9.03 -8.79
CA SER A 145 8.35 10.07 -9.77
C SER A 145 8.78 11.47 -9.36
N MET A 146 9.58 11.63 -8.29
CA MET A 146 9.95 12.94 -7.77
C MET A 146 8.73 13.80 -7.41
N TRP A 147 7.73 13.17 -6.78
CA TRP A 147 6.49 13.78 -6.30
C TRP A 147 5.58 14.35 -7.39
N THR A 148 5.66 13.80 -8.61
CA THR A 148 4.85 14.25 -9.75
C THR A 148 3.69 13.31 -10.08
N LEU A 149 3.75 12.04 -9.69
CA LEU A 149 2.75 11.02 -10.00
C LEU A 149 2.25 10.28 -8.74
N PRO A 150 0.94 10.32 -8.44
CA PRO A 150 -0.06 11.20 -9.03
C PRO A 150 0.10 12.67 -8.60
N ASN A 151 -0.47 13.59 -9.38
CA ASN A 151 -0.35 15.03 -9.15
C ASN A 151 -0.97 15.43 -7.81
N ARG A 152 -0.16 16.00 -6.91
CA ARG A 152 -0.55 16.33 -5.53
C ARG A 152 -1.69 17.35 -5.38
N ASN A 153 -2.05 18.06 -6.45
CA ASN A 153 -3.16 19.03 -6.40
C ASN A 153 -4.53 18.36 -6.58
N SER A 154 -4.56 17.11 -7.05
CA SER A 154 -5.79 16.37 -7.33
C SER A 154 -5.82 14.98 -6.71
N TRP A 155 -4.68 14.44 -6.32
CA TRP A 155 -4.57 13.18 -5.60
C TRP A 155 -3.89 13.40 -4.25
N PHE A 156 -4.35 12.69 -3.23
CA PHE A 156 -3.89 12.87 -1.87
C PHE A 156 -2.47 12.34 -1.71
N LEU A 157 -1.47 13.24 -1.70
CA LEU A 157 -0.09 12.95 -1.31
C LEU A 157 0.38 11.55 -1.76
N GLY A 158 0.44 11.31 -3.07
CA GLY A 158 0.93 10.06 -3.64
C GLY A 158 -0.06 8.88 -3.71
N HIS A 159 -1.24 8.99 -3.12
CA HIS A 159 -2.29 7.97 -3.20
C HIS A 159 -3.08 8.13 -4.48
N PHE A 160 -3.46 7.03 -5.13
CA PHE A 160 -4.41 7.06 -6.24
C PHE A 160 -5.86 7.20 -5.74
N SER A 161 -6.11 8.20 -4.89
CA SER A 161 -7.43 8.54 -4.35
C SER A 161 -7.41 10.00 -3.81
N ASN A 162 -8.55 10.49 -3.32
CA ASN A 162 -8.62 11.76 -2.58
C ASN A 162 -8.28 11.64 -1.09
N GLY A 163 -7.85 10.45 -0.65
CA GLY A 163 -7.40 10.22 0.72
C GLY A 163 -6.74 8.87 0.93
N GLN A 164 -6.80 8.42 2.18
CA GLN A 164 -6.23 7.13 2.57
C GLN A 164 -6.84 5.99 1.75
N VAL A 165 -6.01 4.98 1.50
CA VAL A 165 -6.42 3.72 0.88
C VAL A 165 -6.86 2.72 1.95
N TRP A 166 -7.48 1.62 1.51
CA TRP A 166 -8.14 0.66 2.40
C TRP A 166 -7.20 0.07 3.46
N VAL A 167 -5.94 -0.18 3.12
CA VAL A 167 -4.99 -0.83 4.02
C VAL A 167 -4.58 0.09 5.18
N GLU A 168 -4.61 1.42 4.98
CA GLU A 168 -4.36 2.39 6.04
C GLU A 168 -5.55 2.51 6.99
N TYR A 169 -6.78 2.50 6.45
CA TYR A 169 -7.98 2.42 7.29
C TYR A 169 -8.02 1.12 8.09
N LEU A 170 -7.66 -0.02 7.47
CA LEU A 170 -7.55 -1.31 8.17
C LEU A 170 -6.50 -1.23 9.28
N ALA A 171 -5.33 -0.67 9.01
CA ALA A 171 -4.28 -0.44 10.00
C ALA A 171 -4.79 0.39 11.19
N GLY A 172 -5.53 1.47 10.92
CA GLY A 172 -6.17 2.29 11.95
C GLY A 172 -7.18 1.52 12.80
N ARG A 173 -8.02 0.67 12.18
CA ARG A 173 -8.99 -0.18 12.88
C ARG A 173 -8.32 -1.26 13.74
N LEU A 174 -7.17 -1.76 13.30
CA LEU A 174 -6.38 -2.76 14.02
C LEU A 174 -5.40 -2.15 15.02
N GLN A 175 -5.23 -0.83 15.01
CA GLN A 175 -4.20 -0.11 15.76
C GLN A 175 -2.79 -0.64 15.49
N LEU A 176 -2.51 -1.01 14.24
CA LEU A 176 -1.23 -1.53 13.79
C LEU A 176 -0.54 -0.52 12.88
N PRO A 177 0.81 -0.49 12.87
CA PRO A 177 1.54 0.21 11.82
C PRO A 177 1.40 -0.52 10.49
N VAL A 178 1.40 0.22 9.39
CA VAL A 178 1.39 -0.31 8.02
C VAL A 178 2.64 0.12 7.27
N TYR A 179 3.30 -0.84 6.63
CA TYR A 179 4.46 -0.64 5.77
C TYR A 179 4.12 -1.11 4.36
N ASN A 180 4.44 -0.31 3.35
CA ASN A 180 3.85 -0.47 2.03
C ASN A 180 4.89 -0.75 0.95
N TRP A 181 4.73 -1.89 0.29
CA TRP A 181 5.50 -2.31 -0.87
C TRP A 181 4.67 -2.28 -2.17
N ALA A 182 3.38 -1.94 -2.11
CA ALA A 182 2.55 -1.80 -3.30
C ALA A 182 3.06 -0.64 -4.18
N ILE A 183 2.98 -0.81 -5.49
CA ILE A 183 3.49 0.16 -6.47
C ILE A 183 2.37 0.47 -7.45
N GLY A 184 1.98 1.74 -7.58
CA GLY A 184 1.03 2.19 -8.59
C GLY A 184 1.35 1.67 -9.99
N GLY A 185 0.38 1.01 -10.63
CA GLY A 185 0.57 0.38 -11.94
C GLY A 185 1.24 -1.00 -11.91
N ALA A 186 1.58 -1.56 -10.75
CA ALA A 186 2.15 -2.91 -10.70
C ALA A 186 1.19 -3.96 -11.30
N GLY A 187 1.77 -4.89 -12.05
CA GLY A 187 1.17 -6.18 -12.37
C GLY A 187 1.83 -7.31 -11.58
N VAL A 188 1.68 -8.56 -12.03
CA VAL A 188 2.31 -9.69 -11.33
C VAL A 188 3.83 -9.77 -11.55
N ASP A 189 4.30 -9.43 -12.74
CA ASP A 189 5.71 -9.28 -13.12
C ASP A 189 6.03 -7.84 -13.52
N THR A 190 7.30 -7.56 -13.82
CA THR A 190 7.75 -6.22 -14.23
C THR A 190 7.01 -5.75 -15.48
N GLN A 191 6.32 -4.61 -15.37
CA GLN A 191 5.56 -4.02 -16.47
C GLN A 191 6.30 -2.84 -17.08
N LYS A 192 6.15 -2.66 -18.40
CA LYS A 192 6.75 -1.54 -19.15
C LYS A 192 8.25 -1.38 -18.88
N LEU A 193 8.96 -2.50 -18.63
CA LEU A 193 10.39 -2.61 -18.30
C LEU A 193 10.85 -1.97 -16.98
N VAL A 194 10.04 -1.11 -16.35
CA VAL A 194 10.48 -0.27 -15.21
C VAL A 194 9.57 -0.33 -13.99
N ILE A 195 8.33 -0.81 -14.14
CA ILE A 195 7.36 -0.88 -13.02
C ILE A 195 7.50 -2.26 -12.37
N PRO A 196 8.04 -2.37 -11.15
CA PRO A 196 8.20 -3.67 -10.50
C PRO A 196 6.84 -4.31 -10.20
N GLY A 197 6.69 -5.58 -10.55
CA GLY A 197 5.51 -6.37 -10.20
C GLY A 197 5.56 -6.89 -8.77
N VAL A 198 4.49 -7.55 -8.31
CA VAL A 198 4.41 -8.06 -6.94
C VAL A 198 5.51 -9.06 -6.59
N GLN A 199 6.04 -9.79 -7.57
CA GLN A 199 7.20 -10.67 -7.37
C GLN A 199 8.44 -9.88 -6.93
N GLN A 200 8.71 -8.75 -7.57
CA GLN A 200 9.82 -7.87 -7.21
C GLN A 200 9.55 -7.15 -5.90
N GLN A 201 8.29 -6.84 -5.58
CA GLN A 201 7.91 -6.27 -4.28
C GLN A 201 8.23 -7.24 -3.13
N VAL A 202 7.87 -8.52 -3.26
CA VAL A 202 8.22 -9.55 -2.26
C VAL A 202 9.73 -9.75 -2.15
N GLN A 203 10.45 -9.72 -3.27
CA GLN A 203 11.92 -9.79 -3.23
C GLN A 203 12.53 -8.59 -2.49
N SER A 204 12.08 -7.38 -2.83
CA SER A 204 12.52 -6.16 -2.15
C SER A 204 12.24 -6.23 -0.65
N TRP A 205 11.03 -6.62 -0.24
CA TRP A 205 10.69 -6.77 1.17
C TRP A 205 11.68 -7.70 1.89
N LYS A 206 11.99 -8.89 1.34
CA LYS A 206 12.99 -9.80 1.93
C LYS A 206 14.34 -9.12 2.15
N ASP A 207 14.78 -8.27 1.22
CA ASP A 207 16.06 -7.59 1.33
C ASP A 207 16.07 -6.50 2.42
N TYR A 208 15.00 -5.69 2.54
CA TYR A 208 14.86 -4.73 3.65
C TYR A 208 14.73 -5.42 5.01
N MET A 209 14.07 -6.58 5.07
CA MET A 209 13.84 -7.29 6.35
C MET A 209 15.10 -7.95 6.90
N LYS A 210 16.13 -8.22 6.08
CA LYS A 210 17.45 -8.64 6.57
C LYS A 210 18.10 -7.61 7.52
N GLN A 211 17.64 -6.36 7.46
CA GLN A 211 18.19 -5.24 8.25
C GLN A 211 17.32 -4.85 9.44
N ALA A 212 16.12 -5.41 9.53
CA ALA A 212 15.20 -5.18 10.65
C ALA A 212 15.65 -6.03 11.84
N ARG A 213 15.75 -5.41 13.03
CA ARG A 213 16.09 -6.14 14.25
C ARG A 213 14.89 -6.91 14.78
N ASP A 214 15.17 -8.13 15.26
CA ASP A 214 14.20 -9.04 15.89
C ASP A 214 12.94 -9.31 15.06
N TYR A 215 13.03 -9.16 13.74
CA TYR A 215 11.88 -9.27 12.86
C TYR A 215 11.44 -10.72 12.68
N ASP A 216 10.16 -10.99 12.97
CA ASP A 216 9.52 -12.28 12.72
C ASP A 216 8.38 -12.13 11.69
N PRO A 217 8.54 -12.65 10.45
CA PRO A 217 7.48 -12.68 9.45
C PRO A 217 6.19 -13.37 9.92
N ALA A 218 6.26 -14.30 10.87
CA ALA A 218 5.08 -14.97 11.41
C ALA A 218 4.20 -14.06 12.29
N THR A 219 4.73 -12.92 12.76
CA THR A 219 4.01 -11.88 13.53
C THR A 219 3.54 -10.71 12.66
N THR A 220 3.68 -10.82 11.34
CA THR A 220 3.21 -9.81 10.38
C THR A 220 1.89 -10.24 9.74
N LEU A 221 0.95 -9.31 9.56
CA LEU A 221 -0.18 -9.46 8.65
C LEU A 221 0.23 -8.96 7.27
N PHE A 222 0.38 -9.87 6.32
CA PHE A 222 0.62 -9.48 4.93
C PHE A 222 -0.69 -9.30 4.21
N THR A 223 -0.81 -8.22 3.43
CA THR A 223 -1.96 -8.01 2.54
C THR A 223 -1.53 -8.03 1.08
N MET A 224 -2.35 -8.60 0.20
CA MET A 224 -2.09 -8.57 -1.25
C MET A 224 -3.36 -8.26 -2.04
N LEU A 225 -3.33 -7.19 -2.84
CA LEU A 225 -4.33 -6.85 -3.84
C LEU A 225 -3.62 -6.48 -5.14
N ILE A 226 -3.69 -7.36 -6.14
CA ILE A 226 -2.95 -7.25 -7.41
C ILE A 226 -3.78 -7.85 -8.55
N GLY A 227 -3.43 -7.51 -9.79
CA GLY A 227 -4.02 -8.07 -11.01
C GLY A 227 -4.90 -7.09 -11.78
N GLY A 228 -5.31 -5.97 -11.18
CA GLY A 228 -6.17 -4.98 -11.83
C GLY A 228 -5.50 -4.38 -13.06
N ASN A 229 -4.24 -3.94 -12.92
CA ASN A 229 -3.46 -3.39 -14.03
C ASN A 229 -3.13 -4.43 -15.11
N ASP A 230 -2.92 -5.70 -14.72
CA ASP A 230 -2.67 -6.79 -15.67
C ASP A 230 -3.78 -6.90 -16.73
N PHE A 231 -5.05 -6.81 -16.30
CA PHE A 231 -6.19 -6.91 -17.20
C PHE A 231 -6.56 -5.58 -17.84
N VAL A 232 -6.52 -4.47 -17.10
CA VAL A 232 -6.96 -3.15 -17.60
C VAL A 232 -5.92 -2.49 -18.51
N ASN A 233 -4.63 -2.63 -18.19
CA ASN A 233 -3.54 -1.83 -18.79
C ASN A 233 -2.53 -2.65 -19.60
N TYR A 234 -2.38 -3.94 -19.32
CA TYR A 234 -1.31 -4.76 -19.90
C TYR A 234 -1.78 -5.93 -20.76
N ASN A 235 -3.08 -6.23 -20.78
CA ASN A 235 -3.67 -7.34 -21.53
C ASN A 235 -2.98 -8.68 -21.25
N ASN A 236 -2.55 -8.89 -20.00
CA ASN A 236 -1.97 -10.16 -19.56
C ASN A 236 -3.08 -11.24 -19.47
N SER A 237 -2.73 -12.50 -19.74
CA SER A 237 -3.66 -13.62 -19.61
C SER A 237 -3.92 -13.98 -18.14
N VAL A 238 -5.08 -14.56 -17.84
CA VAL A 238 -5.40 -15.04 -16.49
C VAL A 238 -4.36 -16.05 -16.00
N ASP A 239 -3.88 -16.94 -16.88
CA ASP A 239 -2.84 -17.92 -16.54
C ASP A 239 -1.54 -17.26 -16.08
N LYS A 240 -1.11 -16.20 -16.77
CA LYS A 240 0.08 -15.43 -16.38
C LYS A 240 -0.12 -14.79 -15.02
N VAL A 241 -1.26 -14.15 -14.79
CA VAL A 241 -1.56 -13.46 -13.51
C VAL A 241 -1.60 -14.46 -12.35
N ILE A 242 -2.31 -15.59 -12.49
CA ILE A 242 -2.36 -16.63 -11.45
C ILE A 242 -0.99 -17.24 -11.18
N SER A 243 -0.21 -17.53 -12.22
CA SER A 243 1.16 -18.06 -12.08
C SER A 243 2.06 -17.07 -11.33
N GLY A 244 2.02 -15.79 -11.71
CA GLY A 244 2.83 -14.76 -11.09
C GLY A 244 2.48 -14.54 -9.61
N GLN A 245 1.19 -14.50 -9.30
CA GLN A 245 0.72 -14.37 -7.92
C GLN A 245 1.01 -15.63 -7.07
N SER A 246 0.91 -16.83 -7.66
CA SER A 246 1.32 -18.08 -7.01
C SER A 246 2.79 -18.06 -6.61
N GLN A 247 3.68 -17.60 -7.48
CA GLN A 247 5.10 -17.45 -7.19
C GLN A 247 5.35 -16.44 -6.07
N ALA A 248 4.67 -15.29 -6.09
CA ALA A 248 4.80 -14.28 -5.05
C ALA A 248 4.32 -14.77 -3.67
N LEU A 249 3.14 -15.39 -3.60
CA LEU A 249 2.60 -15.97 -2.37
C LEU A 249 3.50 -17.10 -1.84
N THR A 250 3.95 -18.00 -2.72
CA THR A 250 4.86 -19.09 -2.36
C THR A 250 6.16 -18.52 -1.78
N SER A 251 6.79 -17.55 -2.45
CA SER A 251 8.03 -16.94 -1.94
C SER A 251 7.84 -16.24 -0.60
N LEU A 252 6.69 -15.60 -0.38
CA LEU A 252 6.35 -14.95 0.88
C LEU A 252 6.17 -15.97 2.02
N ILE A 253 5.48 -17.08 1.76
CA ILE A 253 5.25 -18.16 2.73
C ILE A 253 6.57 -18.89 3.06
N ASP A 254 7.39 -19.17 2.05
CA ASP A 254 8.69 -19.81 2.22
C ASP A 254 9.66 -18.92 3.03
N ALA A 255 9.49 -17.59 2.94
CA ALA A 255 10.21 -16.61 3.76
C ALA A 255 9.66 -16.47 5.19
N GLY A 256 8.71 -17.31 5.61
CA GLY A 256 8.21 -17.37 6.99
C GLY A 256 6.87 -16.68 7.24
N ALA A 257 6.25 -16.06 6.23
CA ALA A 257 4.93 -15.44 6.41
C ALA A 257 3.86 -16.48 6.79
N ARG A 258 3.05 -16.17 7.79
CA ARG A 258 1.98 -17.07 8.28
C ARG A 258 0.59 -16.44 8.32
N ASN A 259 0.46 -15.11 8.38
CA ASN A 259 -0.83 -14.43 8.34
C ASN A 259 -0.91 -13.62 7.04
N ILE A 260 -1.71 -14.09 6.08
CA ILE A 260 -1.84 -13.47 4.77
C ILE A 260 -3.31 -13.24 4.48
N LEU A 261 -3.66 -12.01 4.15
CA LEU A 261 -4.96 -11.61 3.63
C LEU A 261 -4.81 -11.22 2.16
N VAL A 262 -5.43 -11.98 1.28
CA VAL A 262 -5.53 -11.65 -0.14
C VAL A 262 -6.91 -11.07 -0.40
N LEU A 263 -6.99 -10.01 -1.20
CA LEU A 263 -8.24 -9.53 -1.75
C LEU A 263 -8.35 -10.04 -3.18
N ASN A 264 -9.48 -10.67 -3.53
CA ASN A 264 -9.79 -10.91 -4.93
C ASN A 264 -10.09 -9.55 -5.62
N LEU A 265 -10.12 -9.53 -6.96
CA LEU A 265 -10.34 -8.28 -7.69
C LEU A 265 -11.82 -7.88 -7.63
N PRO A 266 -12.14 -6.59 -7.35
CA PRO A 266 -13.46 -6.07 -7.67
C PRO A 266 -13.73 -6.18 -9.18
N ASP A 267 -14.99 -6.04 -9.62
CA ASP A 267 -15.31 -5.99 -11.05
C ASP A 267 -14.77 -4.69 -11.69
N VAL A 268 -13.47 -4.67 -12.00
CA VAL A 268 -12.78 -3.50 -12.57
C VAL A 268 -13.31 -3.11 -13.95
N SER A 269 -14.06 -3.99 -14.62
CA SER A 269 -14.74 -3.65 -15.89
C SER A 269 -15.82 -2.58 -15.73
N ARG A 270 -16.28 -2.35 -14.49
CA ARG A 270 -17.30 -1.35 -14.14
C ARG A 270 -16.71 0.05 -13.88
N ALA A 271 -15.39 0.20 -13.93
CA ALA A 271 -14.74 1.49 -13.73
C ALA A 271 -15.07 2.48 -14.88
N PRO A 272 -15.19 3.80 -14.60
CA PRO A 272 -15.55 4.79 -15.62
C PRO A 272 -14.63 4.82 -16.85
N VAL A 273 -13.38 4.35 -16.75
CA VAL A 273 -12.42 4.30 -17.87
C VAL A 273 -12.97 3.55 -19.07
N PHE A 274 -13.84 2.55 -18.87
CA PHE A 274 -14.47 1.78 -19.93
C PHE A 274 -15.57 2.54 -20.70
N GLN A 275 -15.85 3.80 -20.35
CA GLN A 275 -16.60 4.73 -21.21
C GLN A 275 -15.71 5.28 -22.34
N PHE A 276 -14.38 5.23 -22.17
CA PHE A 276 -13.38 5.76 -23.09
C PHE A 276 -12.48 4.66 -23.67
N LYS A 277 -12.62 3.43 -23.18
CA LYS A 277 -11.81 2.26 -23.54
C LYS A 277 -12.69 1.07 -23.90
N SER A 278 -12.32 0.32 -24.93
CA SER A 278 -12.96 -0.96 -25.26
C SER A 278 -12.50 -2.11 -24.35
N GLY A 279 -13.17 -3.25 -24.42
CA GLY A 279 -12.73 -4.48 -23.75
C GLY A 279 -13.36 -4.77 -22.38
N ALA A 280 -14.31 -3.95 -21.90
CA ALA A 280 -14.97 -4.16 -20.61
C ALA A 280 -15.52 -5.59 -20.42
N ALA A 281 -16.23 -6.12 -21.43
CA ALA A 281 -16.80 -7.47 -21.38
C ALA A 281 -15.72 -8.57 -21.24
N GLN A 282 -14.59 -8.41 -21.95
CA GLN A 282 -13.46 -9.34 -21.84
C GLN A 282 -12.83 -9.27 -20.44
N VAL A 283 -12.59 -8.06 -19.93
CA VAL A 283 -12.04 -7.86 -18.59
C VAL A 283 -12.97 -8.44 -17.51
N ALA A 284 -14.29 -8.28 -17.65
CA ALA A 284 -15.26 -8.87 -16.73
C ALA A 284 -15.16 -10.41 -16.69
N VAL A 285 -14.94 -11.06 -17.83
CA VAL A 285 -14.73 -12.51 -17.92
C VAL A 285 -13.40 -12.90 -17.25
N GLN A 286 -12.32 -12.17 -17.56
CA GLN A 286 -11.00 -12.41 -16.99
C GLN A 286 -10.99 -12.28 -15.46
N VAL A 287 -11.65 -11.24 -14.91
CA VAL A 287 -11.77 -11.02 -13.47
C VAL A 287 -12.50 -12.18 -12.78
N ARG A 288 -13.61 -12.68 -13.36
CA ARG A 288 -14.33 -13.82 -12.79
C ARG A 288 -13.48 -15.10 -12.79
N ASP A 289 -12.82 -15.41 -13.91
CA ASP A 289 -11.93 -16.57 -14.02
C ASP A 289 -10.76 -16.47 -13.04
N TYR A 290 -10.10 -15.32 -12.98
CA TYR A 290 -9.03 -15.03 -12.03
C TYR A 290 -9.50 -15.21 -10.57
N ASN A 291 -10.62 -14.60 -10.18
CA ASN A 291 -11.12 -14.69 -8.80
C ASN A 291 -11.45 -16.14 -8.39
N GLN A 292 -11.98 -16.95 -9.31
CA GLN A 292 -12.22 -18.37 -9.06
C GLN A 292 -10.89 -19.13 -8.87
N ARG A 293 -9.92 -18.92 -9.76
CA ARG A 293 -8.61 -19.58 -9.69
C ARG A 293 -7.78 -19.14 -8.49
N LEU A 294 -7.90 -17.89 -8.05
CA LEU A 294 -7.25 -17.38 -6.85
C LEU A 294 -7.77 -18.08 -5.58
N ASN A 295 -9.08 -18.31 -5.49
CA ASN A 295 -9.64 -19.10 -4.39
C ASN A 295 -9.11 -20.55 -4.38
N ALA A 296 -9.01 -21.17 -5.55
CA ALA A 296 -8.43 -22.50 -5.70
C ALA A 296 -6.94 -22.52 -5.31
N LEU A 297 -6.16 -21.55 -5.77
CA LEU A 297 -4.75 -21.38 -5.40
C LEU A 297 -4.58 -21.21 -3.89
N ALA A 298 -5.39 -20.38 -3.25
CA ALA A 298 -5.34 -20.19 -1.80
C ALA A 298 -5.64 -21.48 -1.03
N ALA A 299 -6.63 -22.27 -1.49
CA ALA A 299 -6.91 -23.58 -0.91
C ALA A 299 -5.74 -24.56 -1.08
N GLN A 300 -5.13 -24.60 -2.28
CA GLN A 300 -3.96 -25.44 -2.55
C GLN A 300 -2.77 -25.07 -1.65
N LEU A 301 -2.49 -23.77 -1.47
CA LEU A 301 -1.42 -23.30 -0.60
C LEU A 301 -1.68 -23.67 0.87
N ARG A 302 -2.91 -23.54 1.38
CA ARG A 302 -3.25 -24.01 2.74
C ARG A 302 -3.02 -25.51 2.91
N LEU A 303 -3.39 -26.31 1.92
CA LEU A 303 -3.14 -27.76 1.94
C LEU A 303 -1.65 -28.08 1.93
N LYS A 304 -0.87 -27.38 1.09
CA LYS A 304 0.58 -27.58 0.96
C LYS A 304 1.35 -27.20 2.24
N TYR A 305 1.02 -26.08 2.87
CA TYR A 305 1.75 -25.55 4.02
C TYR A 305 1.13 -25.89 5.39
N GLY A 306 -0.03 -26.54 5.39
CA GLY A 306 -0.69 -27.02 6.59
C GLY A 306 -1.33 -25.92 7.44
N SER A 307 -1.78 -26.32 8.64
CA SER A 307 -2.57 -25.48 9.56
C SER A 307 -1.82 -24.27 10.13
N GLY A 308 -0.49 -24.23 10.00
CA GLY A 308 0.31 -23.07 10.38
C GLY A 308 0.10 -21.85 9.47
N LEU A 309 -0.41 -22.04 8.25
CA LEU A 309 -0.68 -20.96 7.31
C LEU A 309 -2.12 -20.45 7.40
N LYS A 310 -2.26 -19.20 7.84
CA LYS A 310 -3.52 -18.44 7.84
C LYS A 310 -3.59 -17.56 6.59
N LEU A 311 -3.92 -18.18 5.46
CA LEU A 311 -4.15 -17.48 4.19
C LEU A 311 -5.65 -17.27 3.98
N ASN A 312 -6.17 -16.04 4.07
CA ASN A 312 -7.60 -15.75 3.86
C ASN A 312 -7.79 -14.98 2.55
N VAL A 313 -8.92 -15.23 1.87
CA VAL A 313 -9.31 -14.48 0.67
C VAL A 313 -10.57 -13.70 0.98
N PHE A 314 -10.51 -12.37 0.87
CA PHE A 314 -11.67 -11.50 0.97
C PHE A 314 -12.31 -11.29 -0.40
N ASP A 315 -13.65 -11.33 -0.44
CA ASP A 315 -14.43 -11.20 -1.66
C ASP A 315 -14.78 -9.74 -1.97
N SER A 316 -13.78 -9.00 -2.48
CA SER A 316 -13.94 -7.63 -2.95
C SER A 316 -14.91 -7.54 -4.13
N TYR A 317 -15.02 -8.58 -4.96
CA TYR A 317 -15.96 -8.65 -6.08
C TYR A 317 -17.41 -8.59 -5.59
N ALA A 318 -17.76 -9.41 -4.60
CA ALA A 318 -19.09 -9.38 -4.01
C ALA A 318 -19.40 -8.04 -3.34
N LEU A 319 -18.46 -7.49 -2.55
CA LEU A 319 -18.63 -6.18 -1.92
C LEU A 319 -18.86 -5.08 -2.96
N PHE A 320 -18.04 -5.03 -4.00
CA PHE A 320 -18.13 -3.98 -5.00
C PHE A 320 -19.46 -4.03 -5.75
N ASN A 321 -19.95 -5.23 -6.12
CA ASN A 321 -21.27 -5.38 -6.72
C ASN A 321 -22.40 -4.95 -5.79
N LYS A 322 -22.28 -5.21 -4.48
CA LYS A 322 -23.25 -4.75 -3.49
C LYS A 322 -23.27 -3.22 -3.38
N VAL A 323 -22.11 -2.58 -3.40
CA VAL A 323 -21.97 -1.11 -3.40
C VAL A 323 -22.59 -0.51 -4.66
N LEU A 324 -22.31 -1.06 -5.84
CA LEU A 324 -22.85 -0.56 -7.11
C LEU A 324 -24.36 -0.83 -7.26
N GLY A 325 -24.85 -1.95 -6.73
CA GLY A 325 -26.26 -2.37 -6.81
C GLY A 325 -27.17 -1.71 -5.78
N ASN A 326 -26.64 -1.30 -4.62
CA ASN A 326 -27.37 -0.55 -3.60
C ASN A 326 -26.51 0.58 -3.01
N PRO A 327 -26.18 1.62 -3.80
CA PRO A 327 -25.26 2.67 -3.38
C PRO A 327 -25.78 3.48 -2.19
N SER A 328 -27.10 3.66 -2.09
CA SER A 328 -27.73 4.41 -1.00
C SER A 328 -27.48 3.79 0.38
N ALA A 329 -27.41 2.46 0.49
CA ALA A 329 -27.07 1.76 1.73
C ALA A 329 -25.64 2.07 2.22
N TYR A 330 -24.77 2.53 1.31
CA TYR A 330 -23.39 2.92 1.58
C TYR A 330 -23.19 4.45 1.56
N GLN A 331 -24.28 5.21 1.38
CA GLN A 331 -24.31 6.67 1.25
C GLN A 331 -23.65 7.21 -0.02
N PHE A 332 -23.60 6.40 -1.08
CA PHE A 332 -23.21 6.85 -2.42
C PHE A 332 -24.46 7.24 -3.23
N ASN A 333 -24.27 8.20 -4.14
CA ASN A 333 -25.28 8.60 -5.14
C ASN A 333 -24.74 8.59 -6.58
N ASN A 334 -23.42 8.43 -6.77
CA ASN A 334 -22.82 8.28 -8.09
C ASN A 334 -21.89 7.06 -8.13
N THR A 335 -22.23 6.12 -9.01
CA THR A 335 -21.54 4.84 -9.20
C THR A 335 -21.00 4.65 -10.62
N THR A 336 -21.14 5.66 -11.49
CA THR A 336 -20.86 5.53 -12.93
C THR A 336 -19.85 6.55 -13.43
N GLN A 337 -19.76 7.72 -12.80
CA GLN A 337 -18.81 8.77 -13.15
C GLN A 337 -17.71 8.87 -12.09
N SER A 338 -16.54 9.33 -12.53
CA SER A 338 -15.49 9.83 -11.64
C SER A 338 -15.88 11.19 -11.06
N CYS A 339 -15.48 11.47 -9.82
CA CYS A 339 -15.63 12.81 -9.24
C CYS A 339 -14.77 13.83 -10.01
N LEU A 340 -13.53 13.49 -10.35
CA LEU A 340 -12.67 14.33 -11.20
C LEU A 340 -13.22 14.40 -12.64
N ASN A 341 -13.14 15.58 -13.25
CA ASN A 341 -13.60 15.83 -14.61
C ASN A 341 -12.59 15.34 -15.67
N ILE A 342 -12.39 14.03 -15.71
CA ILE A 342 -11.53 13.35 -16.67
C ILE A 342 -12.42 12.63 -17.69
N ASN A 343 -12.24 12.92 -18.97
CA ASN A 343 -13.08 12.39 -20.05
C ASN A 343 -12.26 11.70 -21.16
N ALA A 344 -11.11 11.11 -20.79
CA ALA A 344 -10.23 10.39 -21.71
C ALA A 344 -9.43 9.29 -20.99
N ASP A 345 -9.15 8.18 -21.68
CA ASP A 345 -8.20 7.14 -21.23
C ASP A 345 -6.76 7.59 -21.53
N SER A 346 -6.13 8.28 -20.59
CA SER A 346 -4.72 8.71 -20.71
C SER A 346 -3.98 8.63 -19.38
N SER A 347 -2.76 8.10 -19.40
CA SER A 347 -1.86 8.12 -18.26
C SER A 347 -1.39 9.53 -17.89
N THR A 348 -1.42 10.49 -18.84
CA THR A 348 -1.04 11.89 -18.57
C THR A 348 -2.01 12.63 -17.66
N ASN A 349 -3.24 12.10 -17.49
CA ASN A 349 -4.23 12.64 -16.56
C ASN A 349 -3.67 12.73 -15.14
N TYR A 350 -2.89 11.72 -14.72
CA TYR A 350 -2.32 11.63 -13.37
C TYR A 350 -1.12 12.57 -13.15
N LEU A 351 -0.57 13.18 -14.20
CA LEU A 351 0.58 14.11 -14.11
C LEU A 351 0.14 15.58 -14.00
N SER A 352 -1.12 15.87 -14.34
CA SER A 352 -1.66 17.22 -14.38
C SER A 352 -2.75 17.41 -13.33
N SER A 353 -2.95 18.66 -12.92
CA SER A 353 -4.03 19.01 -12.00
C SER A 353 -5.37 18.83 -12.71
N GLN A 354 -6.30 18.16 -12.05
CA GLN A 354 -7.68 17.95 -12.45
C GLN A 354 -8.62 18.70 -11.52
N SER A 355 -9.77 19.12 -12.05
CA SER A 355 -10.85 19.74 -11.25
C SER A 355 -11.99 18.73 -11.05
N PRO A 356 -12.70 18.76 -9.91
CA PRO A 356 -13.95 18.03 -9.74
C PRO A 356 -15.00 18.43 -10.78
N ARG A 357 -15.88 17.50 -11.13
CA ARG A 357 -17.08 17.79 -11.95
C ARG A 357 -18.04 18.67 -11.17
N ALA A 358 -18.88 19.42 -11.89
CA ALA A 358 -19.90 20.28 -11.28
C ALA A 358 -20.88 19.50 -10.37
N ASN A 359 -21.17 18.24 -10.69
CA ASN A 359 -22.02 17.37 -9.86
C ASN A 359 -21.28 16.67 -8.72
N CYS A 360 -19.95 16.79 -8.63
CA CYS A 360 -19.18 16.30 -7.49
C CYS A 360 -19.07 17.38 -6.40
N VAL A 361 -20.21 17.70 -5.77
CA VAL A 361 -20.27 18.63 -4.64
C VAL A 361 -19.68 18.00 -3.38
N ASN A 362 -19.93 16.70 -3.17
CA ASN A 362 -19.37 15.91 -2.09
C ASN A 362 -18.68 14.65 -2.66
N PRO A 363 -17.34 14.58 -2.66
CA PRO A 363 -16.61 13.39 -3.13
C PRO A 363 -16.99 12.10 -2.39
N ASP A 364 -17.42 12.18 -1.13
CA ASP A 364 -17.81 10.99 -0.37
C ASP A 364 -19.10 10.33 -0.89
N SER A 365 -19.87 11.02 -1.74
CA SER A 365 -21.05 10.44 -2.39
C SER A 365 -20.72 9.75 -3.72
N PHE A 366 -19.46 9.80 -4.18
CA PHE A 366 -18.97 9.13 -5.38
C PHE A 366 -18.22 7.85 -5.02
N VAL A 367 -18.44 6.79 -5.80
CA VAL A 367 -17.62 5.57 -5.70
C VAL A 367 -16.23 5.80 -6.27
N PHE A 368 -16.12 6.56 -7.36
CA PHE A 368 -14.87 6.74 -8.11
C PHE A 368 -14.31 8.16 -7.97
N TRP A 369 -13.02 8.26 -7.66
CA TRP A 369 -12.32 9.53 -7.61
C TRP A 369 -11.90 9.99 -9.01
N ASP A 370 -11.11 9.16 -9.69
CA ASP A 370 -10.75 9.30 -11.09
C ASP A 370 -11.44 8.21 -11.92
N THR A 371 -11.05 8.01 -13.19
CA THR A 371 -11.72 7.06 -14.08
C THR A 371 -11.47 5.60 -13.73
N LEU A 372 -10.52 5.29 -12.85
CA LEU A 372 -10.14 3.93 -12.49
C LEU A 372 -10.25 3.67 -10.98
N HIS A 373 -9.84 4.63 -10.15
CA HIS A 373 -9.64 4.43 -8.73
C HIS A 373 -10.82 4.91 -7.88
N PRO A 374 -11.10 4.21 -6.77
CA PRO A 374 -12.16 4.58 -5.85
C PRO A 374 -11.84 5.84 -5.03
N THR A 375 -12.87 6.48 -4.49
CA THR A 375 -12.72 7.53 -3.47
C THR A 375 -12.23 6.95 -2.16
N THR A 376 -11.67 7.80 -1.29
CA THR A 376 -11.25 7.38 0.05
C THR A 376 -12.43 6.86 0.88
N ARG A 377 -13.64 7.33 0.61
CA ARG A 377 -14.87 6.81 1.21
C ARG A 377 -15.13 5.36 0.80
N THR A 378 -14.97 5.02 -0.48
CA THR A 378 -15.06 3.62 -0.93
C THR A 378 -13.95 2.76 -0.36
N HIS A 379 -12.72 3.27 -0.24
CA HIS A 379 -11.64 2.58 0.47
C HIS A 379 -11.98 2.32 1.94
N LYS A 380 -12.61 3.28 2.63
CA LYS A 380 -13.06 3.10 4.01
C LYS A 380 -14.12 2.00 4.12
N VAL A 381 -15.10 1.96 3.22
CA VAL A 381 -16.11 0.89 3.17
C VAL A 381 -15.43 -0.48 3.00
N LEU A 382 -14.47 -0.59 2.07
CA LEU A 382 -13.69 -1.81 1.88
C LEU A 382 -12.97 -2.21 3.17
N ALA A 383 -12.28 -1.27 3.83
CA ALA A 383 -11.55 -1.55 5.06
C ALA A 383 -12.47 -2.00 6.23
N ASP A 384 -13.64 -1.37 6.37
CA ASP A 384 -14.60 -1.70 7.42
C ASP A 384 -15.17 -3.13 7.23
N GLU A 385 -15.46 -3.53 5.99
CA GLU A 385 -15.96 -4.86 5.63
C GLU A 385 -14.86 -5.93 5.75
N VAL A 386 -13.62 -5.60 5.36
CA VAL A 386 -12.44 -6.46 5.57
C VAL A 386 -12.20 -6.69 7.06
N TYR A 387 -12.25 -5.63 7.87
CA TYR A 387 -12.12 -5.74 9.33
C TYR A 387 -13.20 -6.63 9.93
N GLY A 388 -14.46 -6.48 9.49
CA GLY A 388 -15.57 -7.35 9.88
C GLY A 388 -15.33 -8.81 9.50
N PHE A 389 -14.87 -9.06 8.26
CA PHE A 389 -14.51 -10.39 7.78
C PHE A 389 -13.39 -11.03 8.61
N MET A 390 -12.34 -10.28 8.96
CA MET A 390 -11.24 -10.79 9.78
C MET A 390 -11.68 -11.19 11.19
N ASN A 391 -12.64 -10.46 11.79
CA ASN A 391 -13.20 -10.78 13.10
C ASN A 391 -14.16 -11.97 13.06
N GLY A 392 -14.93 -12.14 11.98
CA GLY A 392 -15.82 -13.29 11.78
C GLY A 392 -15.10 -14.56 11.33
N SER A 393 -13.93 -14.43 10.71
CA SER A 393 -13.08 -15.55 10.31
C SER A 393 -12.34 -16.11 11.52
N ALA A 394 -12.73 -17.28 12.01
CA ALA A 394 -12.15 -17.96 13.18
C ALA A 394 -10.61 -18.16 13.16
N GLY A 395 -9.92 -17.87 12.03
CA GLY A 395 -8.48 -18.01 11.88
C GLY A 395 -7.62 -16.83 12.33
N LEU A 396 -8.17 -15.61 12.48
CA LEU A 396 -7.40 -14.40 12.84
C LEU A 396 -7.60 -13.94 14.29
N ALA A 397 -8.14 -14.80 15.16
CA ALA A 397 -8.50 -14.52 16.55
C ALA A 397 -7.36 -14.09 17.52
N ALA A 398 -6.18 -13.73 17.01
CA ALA A 398 -5.07 -13.13 17.77
C ALA A 398 -4.90 -11.63 17.46
N LEU A 399 -5.93 -10.95 16.95
CA LEU A 399 -5.93 -9.49 16.89
C LEU A 399 -5.97 -8.93 18.32
N PRO A 400 -5.16 -7.90 18.64
CA PRO A 400 -5.20 -7.27 19.96
C PRO A 400 -6.62 -6.78 20.25
N ARG A 401 -7.25 -7.35 21.28
CA ARG A 401 -8.52 -6.86 21.82
C ARG A 401 -8.21 -5.93 22.98
N ARG A 402 -8.40 -4.62 22.82
CA ARG A 402 -8.64 -3.69 23.92
C ARG A 402 -9.60 -2.61 23.49
#